data_AF-A0A8T3NUH4-F1
#
_entry.id   AF-A0A8T3NUH4-F1
#
_cell.length_a   1.000
_cell.length_b   1.000
_cell.length_c   1.000
_cell.angle_alpha   90.00
_cell.angle_beta   90.00
_cell.angle_gamma   90.00
#
_symmetry.space_group_name_H-M   'P 1'
#
loop_
_entity.id
_entity.type
_entity.pdbx_description
1 polymer ?
#
loop_
_entity_poly.entity_id
_entity_poly.type
_entity_poly.pdbx_seq_one_letter_code
_entity_poly.pdbx_strand_id
1 'polypeptide(L)'
;VGASPVSGTLTEADFMAVENGPQTFAEALDAIRDGGTYVNVHTEMNQAGEIRGQLEAEDLPPTDATGGAAGNSLWIALLGLVAAAALVLGVRRFAFQR
;
A
#
# COMPACT_ATOMS: atom_id res chain seq x y z
N VAL A 1 -35.18 -2.91 5.65
CA VAL A 1 -34.19 -2.03 6.31
C VAL A 1 -33.88 -2.64 7.67
N GLY A 2 -32.72 -3.29 7.80
CA GLY A 2 -32.33 -4.01 9.02
C GLY A 2 -31.89 -3.06 10.13
N ALA A 3 -32.01 -3.49 11.38
CA ALA A 3 -31.60 -2.71 12.54
C ALA A 3 -30.09 -2.41 12.51
N SER A 4 -29.71 -1.18 12.86
CA SER A 4 -28.32 -0.76 13.01
C SER A 4 -27.76 -1.20 14.37
N PRO A 5 -26.47 -1.59 14.45
CA PRO A 5 -25.48 -1.60 13.37
C PRO A 5 -25.65 -2.78 12.40
N VAL A 6 -25.40 -2.52 11.11
CA VAL A 6 -25.32 -3.56 10.08
C VAL A 6 -23.90 -4.11 10.05
N SER A 7 -23.78 -5.43 10.18
CA SER A 7 -22.50 -6.14 10.04
C SER A 7 -22.62 -7.22 8.96
N GLY A 8 -21.48 -7.53 8.33
CA GLY A 8 -21.37 -8.53 7.28
C GLY A 8 -19.92 -8.96 7.10
N THR A 9 -19.71 -10.04 6.35
CA THR A 9 -18.37 -10.55 6.02
C THR A 9 -18.17 -10.48 4.52
N LEU A 10 -17.09 -9.84 4.10
CA LEU A 10 -16.63 -9.87 2.72
C LEU A 10 -15.68 -11.04 2.53
N THR A 11 -15.85 -11.77 1.44
CA THR A 11 -15.02 -12.89 1.04
C THR A 11 -14.31 -12.59 -0.28
N GLU A 12 -13.38 -13.45 -0.67
CA GLU A 12 -12.72 -13.37 -1.99
C GLU A 12 -13.73 -13.45 -3.15
N ALA A 13 -14.87 -14.12 -2.96
CA ALA A 13 -15.92 -14.19 -3.99
C ALA A 13 -16.64 -12.85 -4.22
N ASP A 14 -16.59 -11.95 -3.24
CA ASP A 14 -17.19 -10.61 -3.31
C ASP A 14 -16.19 -9.58 -3.88
N PHE A 15 -14.93 -9.98 -4.07
CA PHE A 15 -13.89 -9.12 -4.58
C PHE A 15 -13.99 -8.94 -6.09
N MET A 16 -13.93 -7.69 -6.53
CA MET A 16 -13.93 -7.32 -7.93
C MET A 16 -12.66 -6.55 -8.23
N ALA A 17 -11.75 -7.17 -8.99
CA ALA A 17 -10.53 -6.50 -9.43
C ALA A 17 -10.87 -5.33 -10.37
N VAL A 18 -10.14 -4.24 -10.21
CA VAL A 18 -10.29 -3.04 -11.04
C VAL A 18 -8.96 -2.73 -11.73
N GLU A 19 -9.05 -2.08 -12.88
CA GLU A 19 -7.86 -1.64 -13.62
C GLU A 19 -7.04 -0.67 -12.75
N ASN A 20 -5.72 -0.89 -12.66
CA ASN A 20 -4.79 -0.13 -11.83
C ASN A 20 -5.05 -0.20 -10.31
N GLY A 21 -5.83 -1.17 -9.82
CA GLY A 21 -6.03 -1.45 -8.40
C GLY A 21 -5.44 -2.80 -7.95
N PRO A 22 -5.75 -3.25 -6.72
CA PRO A 22 -5.47 -4.62 -6.28
C PRO A 22 -6.08 -5.63 -7.26
N GLN A 23 -5.32 -6.67 -7.60
CA GLN A 23 -5.77 -7.71 -8.53
C GLN A 23 -6.24 -8.96 -7.78
N THR A 24 -5.86 -9.09 -6.50
CA THR A 24 -6.28 -10.19 -5.62
C THR A 24 -6.93 -9.67 -4.34
N PHE A 25 -7.75 -10.52 -3.69
CA PHE A 25 -8.34 -10.19 -2.39
C PHE A 25 -7.29 -9.98 -1.29
N ALA A 26 -6.16 -10.71 -1.36
CA ALA A 26 -5.05 -10.54 -0.44
C ALA A 26 -4.41 -9.15 -0.58
N GLU A 27 -4.11 -8.72 -1.80
CA GLU A 27 -3.58 -7.37 -2.06
C GLU A 27 -4.55 -6.27 -1.62
N ALA A 28 -5.86 -6.49 -1.78
CA ALA A 28 -6.87 -5.55 -1.32
C ALA A 28 -6.90 -5.43 0.21
N LEU A 29 -6.73 -6.55 0.92
CA LEU A 29 -6.65 -6.55 2.37
C LEU A 29 -5.40 -5.84 2.89
N ASP A 30 -4.27 -6.01 2.21
CA ASP A 30 -3.03 -5.29 2.53
C ASP A 30 -3.19 -3.78 2.29
N ALA A 31 -3.80 -3.37 1.17
CA ALA A 31 -4.10 -1.95 0.91
C ALA A 31 -5.03 -1.31 1.96
N ILE A 32 -5.98 -2.08 2.50
CA ILE A 32 -6.85 -1.64 3.59
C ILE A 32 -6.02 -1.43 4.87
N ARG A 33 -5.16 -2.39 5.23
CA ARG A 33 -4.29 -2.31 6.41
C ARG A 33 -3.30 -1.16 6.34
N ASP A 34 -2.82 -0.86 5.14
CA ASP A 34 -1.89 0.24 4.87
C ASP A 34 -2.56 1.63 4.95
N GLY A 35 -3.88 1.70 5.14
CA GLY A 35 -4.57 2.99 5.35
C GLY A 35 -4.65 3.87 4.10
N GLY A 36 -4.46 3.29 2.92
CA GLY A 36 -4.54 4.00 1.64
C GLY A 36 -5.93 3.96 1.00
N THR A 37 -6.91 3.36 1.66
CA THR A 37 -8.14 2.91 1.00
C THR A 37 -9.33 3.81 1.30
N TYR A 38 -10.18 4.01 0.30
CA TYR A 38 -11.40 4.81 0.41
C TYR A 38 -12.64 3.91 0.43
N VAL A 39 -13.57 4.17 1.35
CA VAL A 39 -14.86 3.47 1.43
C VAL A 39 -16.00 4.38 1.02
N ASN A 40 -16.91 3.82 0.21
CA ASN A 40 -18.17 4.46 -0.16
C ASN A 40 -19.30 3.44 -0.07
N VAL A 41 -20.28 3.72 0.78
CA VAL A 41 -21.49 2.91 0.95
C VAL A 41 -22.64 3.62 0.25
N HIS A 42 -23.34 2.92 -0.63
CA HIS A 42 -24.51 3.43 -1.34
C HIS A 42 -25.72 2.54 -1.10
N THR A 43 -26.90 3.15 -1.21
CA THR A 43 -28.18 2.43 -1.29
C THR A 43 -28.72 2.53 -2.72
N GLU A 44 -29.65 1.65 -3.10
CA GLU A 44 -30.30 1.70 -4.42
C GLU A 44 -30.93 3.08 -4.70
N MET A 45 -31.43 3.73 -3.65
CA MET A 45 -32.09 5.03 -3.71
C MET A 45 -31.10 6.21 -3.76
N ASN A 46 -29.85 6.02 -3.31
CA ASN A 46 -28.80 7.05 -3.27
C ASN A 46 -27.46 6.50 -3.81
N GLN A 47 -27.39 6.27 -5.12
CA GLN A 47 -26.22 5.69 -5.79
C GLN A 47 -24.97 6.59 -5.73
N ALA A 48 -25.13 7.89 -5.53
CA ALA A 48 -24.00 8.79 -5.35
C ALA A 48 -23.19 8.46 -4.07
N GLY A 49 -23.74 7.70 -3.12
CA GLY A 49 -23.09 7.36 -1.86
C GLY A 49 -23.75 8.06 -0.68
N GLU A 50 -24.12 7.28 0.32
CA GLU A 50 -24.78 7.70 1.56
C GLU A 50 -23.75 7.94 2.66
N ILE A 51 -22.67 7.14 2.70
CA ILE A 51 -21.57 7.26 3.65
C ILE A 51 -20.24 7.14 2.90
N ARG A 52 -19.29 8.03 3.21
CA ARG A 52 -17.98 8.12 2.58
C ARG A 52 -16.91 8.35 3.63
N GLY A 53 -15.75 7.72 3.47
CA GLY A 53 -14.64 7.89 4.41
C GLY A 53 -13.31 7.38 3.86
N GLN A 54 -12.23 7.91 4.42
CA GLN A 54 -10.89 7.36 4.24
C GLN A 54 -10.64 6.36 5.36
N LEU A 55 -10.13 5.17 5.02
CA LEU A 55 -9.58 4.25 5.99
C LEU A 55 -8.14 4.67 6.25
N GLU A 56 -7.82 5.02 7.48
CA GLU A 56 -6.45 5.31 7.91
C GLU A 56 -5.81 4.04 8.46
N ALA A 57 -4.49 3.97 8.44
CA ALA A 57 -3.80 2.84 9.05
C ALA A 57 -3.97 2.98 10.56
N GLU A 58 -4.71 2.05 11.16
CA GLU A 58 -4.79 1.96 12.60
C GLU A 58 -3.36 1.74 13.17
N ASP A 59 -2.86 2.66 14.01
CA ASP A 59 -1.65 2.48 14.82
C ASP A 59 -1.93 1.49 15.97
N LEU A 60 -2.42 0.31 15.60
CA LEU A 60 -2.63 -0.76 16.56
C LEU A 60 -1.26 -1.38 16.85
N PRO A 61 -0.87 -1.50 18.14
CA PRO A 61 0.34 -2.21 18.49
C PRO A 61 0.26 -3.62 17.89
N PRO A 62 1.34 -4.11 17.25
CA PRO A 62 1.30 -5.31 16.44
C PRO A 62 0.81 -6.49 17.27
N THR A 63 -0.44 -6.85 17.07
CA THR A 63 -1.04 -8.06 17.60
C THR A 63 -1.19 -8.98 16.39
N ASP A 64 -0.09 -9.67 16.13
CA ASP A 64 -0.02 -10.95 15.43
C ASP A 64 -0.30 -10.94 13.90
N ALA A 65 0.70 -10.50 13.12
CA ALA A 65 0.92 -11.01 11.76
C ALA A 65 2.43 -11.06 11.45
N THR A 66 3.05 -12.18 11.83
CA THR A 66 4.31 -12.61 11.23
C THR A 66 4.06 -12.92 9.74
N GLY A 67 4.62 -12.12 8.84
CA GLY A 67 4.82 -12.51 7.44
C GLY A 67 4.77 -11.38 6.43
N GLY A 68 5.94 -10.89 5.98
CA GLY A 68 6.00 -10.11 4.73
C GLY A 68 7.06 -9.00 4.62
N ALA A 69 8.27 -9.16 5.15
CA ALA A 69 9.38 -8.34 4.67
C ALA A 69 9.90 -8.92 3.33
N ALA A 70 9.71 -8.21 2.21
CA ALA A 70 10.66 -8.10 1.08
C ALA A 70 10.03 -7.48 -0.19
N GLY A 71 9.80 -6.17 -0.20
CA GLY A 71 9.72 -5.40 -1.44
C GLY A 71 11.13 -5.07 -1.93
N ASN A 72 11.71 -5.97 -2.71
CA ASN A 72 13.02 -5.83 -3.37
C ASN A 72 12.98 -4.78 -4.50
N SER A 73 12.99 -3.50 -4.12
CA SER A 73 13.11 -2.37 -5.05
C SER A 73 14.49 -2.32 -5.71
N LEU A 74 14.66 -3.07 -6.80
CA LEU A 74 15.88 -3.12 -7.62
C LEU A 74 16.35 -1.73 -8.13
N TRP A 75 15.46 -0.74 -8.14
CA TRP A 75 15.76 0.65 -8.46
C TRP A 75 16.51 1.41 -7.35
N ILE A 76 16.34 1.05 -6.07
CA ILE A 76 17.09 1.67 -4.96
C ILE A 76 18.55 1.19 -4.97
N ALA A 77 18.80 -0.08 -5.29
CA ALA A 77 20.16 -0.62 -5.42
C ALA A 77 20.94 0.01 -6.60
N LEU A 78 20.26 0.33 -7.71
CA LEU A 78 20.89 0.96 -8.88
C LEU A 78 21.37 2.39 -8.58
N LEU A 79 20.57 3.19 -7.86
CA LEU A 79 20.96 4.54 -7.43
C LEU A 79 22.13 4.51 -6.44
N GLY A 80 22.15 3.54 -5.52
CA GLY A 80 23.26 3.36 -4.58
C GLY A 80 24.59 3.01 -5.25
N LEU A 81 24.57 2.16 -6.29
CA LEU A 81 25.78 1.74 -7.01
C LEU A 81 26.40 2.88 -7.83
N VAL A 82 25.57 3.76 -8.43
CA VAL A 82 26.05 4.93 -9.17
C VAL A 82 26.64 6.00 -8.23
N ALA A 83 26.06 6.20 -7.05
CA ALA A 83 26.60 7.11 -6.04
C ALA A 83 27.99 6.65 -5.51
N ALA A 84 28.18 5.34 -5.30
CA ALA A 84 29.47 4.79 -4.87
C ALA A 84 30.56 4.93 -5.96
N ALA A 85 30.21 4.73 -7.23
CA ALA A 85 31.17 4.87 -8.35
C ALA A 85 31.61 6.33 -8.55
N ALA A 86 30.72 7.31 -8.40
CA ALA A 86 31.05 8.73 -8.50
C ALA A 86 31.94 9.22 -7.34
N LEU A 87 31.73 8.70 -6.12
CA LEU A 87 32.56 9.03 -4.96
C LEU A 87 33.99 8.50 -5.11
N VAL A 88 34.16 7.26 -5.59
CA VAL A 88 35.48 6.63 -5.78
C VAL A 88 36.27 7.28 -6.94
N LEU A 89 35.60 7.73 -8.01
CA LEU A 89 36.25 8.48 -9.08
C LEU A 89 36.60 9.93 -8.67
N GLY A 90 35.78 10.55 -7.81
CA GLY A 90 36.01 11.88 -7.26
C GLY A 90 37.21 11.96 -6.31
N VAL A 91 37.40 10.95 -5.45
CA VAL A 91 38.54 10.91 -4.52
C VAL A 91 39.86 10.58 -5.23
N ARG A 92 39.85 9.75 -6.28
CA ARG A 92 41.08 9.41 -7.05
C ARG A 92 41.59 10.53 -7.95
N ARG A 93 40.74 11.50 -8.34
CA ARG A 93 41.19 12.63 -9.18
C ARG A 93 41.77 13.80 -8.38
N PHE A 94 41.59 13.84 -7.06
CA PHE A 94 42.07 14.93 -6.20
C PHE A 94 43.41 14.61 -5.49
N ALA A 95 43.83 13.34 -5.45
CA ALA A 95 45.09 12.92 -4.81
C ALA A 95 46.32 12.89 -5.75
N PHE A 96 46.20 13.38 -7.00
CA PHE A 96 47.34 13.45 -7.91
C PHE A 96 47.21 14.60 -8.93
N GLN A 97 47.32 15.83 -8.44
CA GLN A 97 47.93 16.92 -9.19
C GLN A 97 48.96 17.57 -8.25
N ARG A 98 50.17 17.78 -8.78
CA ARG A 98 51.36 18.25 -8.08
C ARG A 98 51.13 19.50 -7.24
#